data_AF-A0AA39AAW5-F1
#
_entry.id   AF-A0AA39AAW5-F1
#
_cell.length_a   1.000
_cell.length_b   1.000
_cell.length_c   1.000
_cell.angle_alpha   90.00
_cell.angle_beta   90.00
_cell.angle_gamma   90.00
#
_symmetry.space_group_name_H-M   'P 1'
#
loop_
_entity.id
_entity.type
_entity.pdbx_description
1 polymer ?
#
loop_
_entity_poly.entity_id
_entity_poly.type
_entity_poly.pdbx_seq_one_letter_code
_entity_poly.pdbx_strand_id
1 'polypeptide(L)'
;MGVELATDRAGFHEMEEVNFSDSELVYHVRHALQSVPLGDSDSYDQLIGVLHHKERLAPDEVALLVTSLKALSGAVSCIDMVHHKSLLSSIFGMSLWNYGPDVMDALLELILSLAASSGNYLDCSLDMLVSNFMPPYSFLDLLKQPRGLTRKDQVLSRVHSTLKDIADLVPLAPSRLVPIVIQRMPNVFTKEPLIMIYVENMLRLEGGAIRELVGNMMLVALMDRLVDLDVEIAWEEVLQDDCSKGIFEMELEDMEEPADDVENDGGELHRGSLSRKSLGGNLIAEKLDSLMVLTFEHLESCEAGGRLIEVFETLVLSFQTTVLNAFKSKFAQFVMFYACALDPENCGVRFARMLADFFVCSTFPPLNRMSAVAYLASYLSRGKFLTASFVANILERLFSVFLSSHLIYQLLKNWFLISCVLFYVYEVSGWWFGVWNIAKSMMVT
;
A
#
# COMPACT_ATOMS: atom_id res chain seq x y z
N MET A 1 20.93 -15.05 -87.49
CA MET A 1 21.44 -14.82 -86.11
C MET A 1 21.35 -13.32 -85.91
N GLY A 2 20.26 -12.76 -85.36
CA GLY A 2 19.76 -12.93 -83.99
C GLY A 2 20.32 -11.75 -83.17
N VAL A 3 19.60 -10.95 -82.39
CA VAL A 3 18.23 -10.96 -81.84
C VAL A 3 17.95 -9.50 -81.44
N GLU A 4 16.73 -9.00 -81.70
CA GLU A 4 16.19 -7.78 -81.07
C GLU A 4 15.98 -8.00 -79.58
N LEU A 5 16.40 -7.06 -78.73
CA LEU A 5 15.97 -7.02 -77.33
C LEU A 5 15.21 -5.72 -77.06
N ALA A 6 13.89 -5.88 -77.01
CA ALA A 6 12.98 -4.99 -76.33
C ALA A 6 13.36 -4.88 -74.84
N THR A 7 13.31 -3.69 -74.29
CA THR A 7 13.26 -3.50 -72.83
C THR A 7 11.91 -2.87 -72.51
N ASP A 8 11.07 -3.72 -71.94
CA ASP A 8 9.74 -3.43 -71.44
C ASP A 8 9.73 -2.39 -70.34
N ARG A 9 8.59 -1.71 -70.26
CA ARG A 9 8.16 -0.84 -69.16
C ARG A 9 8.37 -1.53 -67.81
N ALA A 10 9.10 -0.88 -66.91
CA ALA A 10 8.84 -0.96 -65.49
C ALA A 10 8.16 0.35 -65.08
N GLY A 11 6.82 0.33 -65.04
CA GLY A 11 6.07 1.38 -64.38
C GLY A 11 6.46 1.35 -62.91
N PHE A 12 7.07 2.44 -62.45
CA PHE A 12 7.10 2.75 -61.03
C PHE A 12 5.64 2.94 -60.62
N HIS A 13 5.06 1.91 -60.03
CA HIS A 13 3.84 2.05 -59.24
C HIS A 13 4.28 2.88 -58.03
N GLU A 14 4.09 4.19 -58.11
CA GLU A 14 3.98 5.03 -56.92
C GLU A 14 2.90 4.36 -56.07
N MET A 15 3.31 3.76 -54.95
CA MET A 15 2.38 3.44 -53.88
C MET A 15 1.86 4.80 -53.41
N GLU A 16 0.62 5.12 -53.76
CA GLU A 16 -0.09 6.24 -53.16
C GLU A 16 -0.05 6.02 -51.65
N GLU A 17 0.79 6.79 -50.96
CA GLU A 17 0.66 7.01 -49.52
C GLU A 17 -0.69 7.71 -49.33
N VAL A 18 -1.75 6.91 -49.18
CA VAL A 18 -3.08 7.40 -48.84
C VAL A 18 -3.00 7.88 -47.39
N ASN A 19 -2.61 9.15 -47.22
CA ASN A 19 -2.70 9.87 -45.97
C ASN A 19 -4.19 10.11 -45.67
N PHE A 20 -4.84 9.10 -45.07
CA PHE A 20 -6.18 9.26 -44.52
C PHE A 20 -6.15 10.37 -43.47
N SER A 21 -7.11 11.29 -43.54
CA SER A 21 -7.30 12.30 -42.50
C SER A 21 -7.79 11.65 -41.20
N ASP A 22 -7.48 12.25 -40.05
CA ASP A 22 -7.95 11.78 -38.73
C ASP A 22 -9.49 11.57 -38.69
N SER A 23 -10.24 12.41 -39.42
CA SER A 23 -11.69 12.28 -39.55
C SER A 23 -12.16 11.07 -40.35
N GLU A 24 -11.43 10.70 -41.40
CA GLU A 24 -11.74 9.52 -42.21
C GLU A 24 -11.44 8.24 -41.43
N LEU A 25 -10.34 8.21 -40.68
CA LEU A 25 -10.00 7.08 -39.81
C LEU A 25 -11.08 6.84 -38.74
N VAL A 26 -11.56 7.90 -38.07
CA VAL A 26 -12.67 7.79 -37.12
C VAL A 26 -13.94 7.26 -37.80
N TYR A 27 -14.25 7.71 -39.02
CA TYR A 27 -15.40 7.22 -39.77
C TYR A 27 -15.27 5.73 -40.11
N HIS A 28 -14.08 5.29 -40.55
CA HIS A 28 -13.80 3.88 -40.82
C HIS A 28 -13.96 3.00 -39.58
N VAL A 29 -13.43 3.44 -38.42
CA VAL A 29 -13.58 2.71 -37.16
C VAL A 29 -15.04 2.65 -36.71
N ARG A 30 -15.79 3.75 -36.82
CA ARG A 30 -17.24 3.75 -36.50
C ARG A 30 -18.01 2.79 -37.38
N HIS A 31 -17.73 2.79 -38.69
CA HIS A 31 -18.35 1.86 -39.63
C HIS A 31 -18.03 0.40 -39.25
N ALA A 32 -16.76 0.09 -38.99
CA ALA A 32 -16.35 -1.25 -38.57
C ALA A 32 -17.07 -1.72 -37.29
N LEU A 33 -17.22 -0.85 -36.28
CA LEU A 33 -17.95 -1.16 -35.05
C LEU A 33 -19.46 -1.35 -35.28
N GLN A 34 -20.07 -0.56 -36.17
CA GLN A 34 -21.49 -0.67 -36.48
C GLN A 34 -21.84 -1.87 -37.36
N SER A 35 -20.87 -2.42 -38.09
CA SER A 35 -21.02 -3.62 -38.91
C SER A 35 -21.05 -4.92 -38.09
N VAL A 36 -20.46 -4.94 -36.88
CA VAL A 36 -20.39 -6.15 -36.04
C VAL A 36 -21.78 -6.71 -35.69
N PRO A 37 -22.77 -5.91 -35.24
CA PRO A 37 -24.13 -6.40 -35.02
C PRO A 37 -24.83 -6.89 -36.31
N LEU A 38 -24.38 -6.44 -37.48
CA LEU A 38 -24.92 -6.84 -38.79
C LEU A 38 -24.28 -8.14 -39.31
N GLY A 39 -23.27 -8.68 -38.61
CA GLY A 39 -22.61 -9.95 -38.93
C GLY A 39 -21.35 -9.82 -39.80
N ASP A 40 -20.90 -8.60 -40.09
CA ASP A 40 -19.63 -8.35 -40.79
C ASP A 40 -18.56 -7.94 -39.78
N SER A 41 -17.62 -8.85 -39.50
CA SER A 41 -16.55 -8.67 -38.52
C SER A 41 -15.16 -8.49 -39.13
N ASP A 42 -14.99 -8.54 -40.46
CA ASP A 42 -13.66 -8.59 -41.08
C ASP A 42 -12.81 -7.35 -40.72
N SER A 43 -13.41 -6.16 -40.80
CA SER A 43 -12.74 -4.90 -40.46
C SER A 43 -12.49 -4.76 -38.94
N TYR A 44 -13.37 -5.34 -38.13
CA TYR A 44 -13.25 -5.35 -36.67
C TYR A 44 -12.14 -6.31 -36.21
N ASP A 45 -12.04 -7.48 -36.83
CA ASP A 45 -11.02 -8.49 -36.57
C ASP A 45 -9.62 -7.99 -36.98
N GLN A 46 -9.53 -7.24 -38.09
CA GLN A 46 -8.30 -6.52 -38.47
C GLN A 46 -7.88 -5.51 -37.40
N LEU A 47 -8.83 -4.71 -36.89
CA LEU A 47 -8.56 -3.73 -35.84
C LEU A 47 -8.10 -4.40 -34.53
N ILE A 48 -8.67 -5.56 -34.17
CA ILE A 48 -8.18 -6.36 -33.04
C ILE A 48 -6.76 -6.89 -33.31
N GLY A 49 -6.48 -7.32 -34.54
CA GLY A 49 -5.15 -7.74 -34.98
C GLY A 49 -4.11 -6.65 -34.72
N VAL A 50 -4.44 -5.38 -34.99
CA VAL A 50 -3.58 -4.23 -34.71
C VAL A 50 -3.33 -4.02 -33.21
N LEU A 51 -4.25 -4.43 -32.33
CA LEU A 51 -4.06 -4.31 -30.88
C LEU A 51 -3.25 -5.47 -30.29
N HIS A 52 -3.28 -6.65 -30.92
CA HIS A 52 -2.57 -7.84 -30.46
C HIS A 52 -1.13 -7.91 -30.97
N HIS A 53 -0.22 -7.17 -30.32
CA HIS A 53 1.21 -7.28 -30.58
C HIS A 53 1.97 -7.83 -29.37
N LYS A 54 2.76 -8.88 -29.58
CA LYS A 54 3.58 -9.55 -28.55
C LYS A 54 5.08 -9.22 -28.64
N GLU A 55 5.51 -8.52 -29.68
CA GLU A 55 6.93 -8.25 -29.97
C GLU A 55 7.23 -6.74 -30.11
N ARG A 56 8.52 -6.41 -30.30
CA ARG A 56 8.96 -5.02 -30.55
C ARG A 56 8.36 -4.52 -31.86
N LEU A 57 7.47 -3.54 -31.75
CA LEU A 57 6.83 -2.88 -32.88
C LEU A 57 7.84 -2.13 -33.76
N ALA A 58 7.71 -2.28 -35.07
CA ALA A 58 8.38 -1.41 -36.04
C ALA A 58 7.75 0.00 -36.01
N PRO A 59 8.47 1.06 -36.46
CA PRO A 59 7.94 2.44 -36.44
C PRO A 59 6.57 2.59 -37.12
N ASP A 60 6.36 1.89 -38.23
CA ASP A 60 5.10 1.94 -38.99
C ASP A 60 3.95 1.27 -38.23
N GLU A 61 4.23 0.16 -37.53
CA GLU A 61 3.26 -0.54 -36.68
C GLU A 61 2.90 0.30 -35.45
N VAL A 62 3.86 1.04 -34.89
CA VAL A 62 3.61 2.02 -33.83
C VAL A 62 2.67 3.12 -34.33
N ALA A 63 2.93 3.68 -35.51
CA ALA A 63 2.08 4.72 -36.10
C ALA A 63 0.65 4.20 -36.36
N LEU A 64 0.51 2.98 -36.88
CA LEU A 64 -0.78 2.33 -37.09
C LEU A 64 -1.53 2.09 -35.76
N LEU A 65 -0.82 1.65 -34.71
CA LEU A 65 -1.41 1.45 -33.39
C LEU A 65 -1.88 2.77 -32.78
N VAL A 66 -1.06 3.83 -32.83
CA VAL A 66 -1.41 5.16 -32.32
C VAL A 66 -2.63 5.72 -33.04
N THR A 67 -2.65 5.67 -34.36
CA THR A 67 -3.79 6.17 -35.17
C THR A 67 -5.06 5.36 -34.90
N SER A 68 -4.96 4.03 -34.77
CA SER A 68 -6.09 3.17 -34.42
C SER A 68 -6.65 3.48 -33.02
N LEU A 69 -5.80 3.68 -32.01
CA LEU A 69 -6.21 4.04 -30.65
C LEU A 69 -6.90 5.42 -30.60
N LYS A 70 -6.36 6.42 -31.31
CA LYS A 70 -6.97 7.74 -31.43
C LYS A 70 -8.31 7.70 -32.17
N ALA A 71 -8.39 6.92 -33.25
CA ALA A 71 -9.64 6.75 -33.98
C ALA A 71 -10.72 6.05 -33.12
N LEU A 72 -10.32 5.06 -32.31
CA LEU A 72 -11.20 4.42 -31.32
C LEU A 72 -11.67 5.43 -30.26
N SER A 73 -10.81 6.32 -29.79
CA SER A 73 -11.15 7.38 -28.83
C SER A 73 -12.27 8.28 -29.39
N GLY A 74 -12.18 8.65 -30.67
CA GLY A 74 -13.23 9.38 -31.39
C GLY A 74 -14.50 8.57 -31.69
N ALA A 75 -14.48 7.24 -31.53
CA ALA A 75 -15.55 6.32 -31.86
C ALA A 75 -16.17 5.62 -30.64
N VAL A 76 -15.83 6.03 -29.41
CA VAL A 76 -16.28 5.40 -28.16
C VAL A 76 -17.79 5.25 -28.06
N SER A 77 -18.57 6.20 -28.61
CA SER A 77 -20.04 6.13 -28.64
C SER A 77 -20.60 4.93 -29.40
N CYS A 78 -19.81 4.30 -30.28
CA CYS A 78 -20.19 3.12 -31.06
C CYS A 78 -19.68 1.83 -30.42
N ILE A 79 -18.93 1.89 -29.32
CA ILE A 79 -18.45 0.71 -28.61
C ILE A 79 -19.57 0.18 -27.71
N ASP A 80 -19.79 -1.13 -27.71
CA ASP A 80 -20.83 -1.81 -26.94
C ASP A 80 -20.20 -2.99 -26.18
N MET A 81 -20.61 -3.19 -24.91
CA MET A 81 -20.01 -4.23 -24.07
C MET A 81 -20.28 -5.66 -24.54
N VAL A 82 -21.40 -5.88 -25.24
CA VAL A 82 -21.81 -7.23 -25.66
C VAL A 82 -21.15 -7.58 -26.99
N HIS A 83 -21.25 -6.68 -27.97
CA HIS A 83 -20.76 -6.93 -29.33
C HIS A 83 -19.24 -6.78 -29.44
N HIS A 84 -18.62 -5.88 -28.66
CA HIS A 84 -17.19 -5.54 -28.79
C HIS A 84 -16.32 -6.09 -27.65
N LYS A 85 -16.70 -7.23 -27.06
CA LYS A 85 -16.00 -7.84 -25.93
C LYS A 85 -14.52 -8.13 -26.21
N SER A 86 -14.19 -8.64 -27.41
CA SER A 86 -12.81 -8.98 -27.77
C SER A 86 -11.92 -7.74 -27.88
N LEU A 87 -12.44 -6.68 -28.50
CA LEU A 87 -11.80 -5.38 -28.57
C LEU A 87 -11.54 -4.79 -27.19
N LEU A 88 -12.58 -4.75 -26.34
CA LEU A 88 -12.45 -4.25 -24.96
C LEU A 88 -11.44 -5.07 -24.14
N SER A 89 -11.47 -6.41 -24.27
CA SER A 89 -10.50 -7.29 -23.60
C SER A 89 -9.07 -7.02 -24.08
N SER A 90 -8.89 -6.65 -25.35
CA SER A 90 -7.57 -6.32 -25.91
C SER A 90 -7.09 -4.98 -25.36
N ILE A 91 -7.94 -3.95 -25.39
CA ILE A 91 -7.63 -2.59 -24.88
C ILE A 91 -7.29 -2.64 -23.38
N PHE A 92 -8.15 -3.24 -22.56
CA PHE A 92 -7.93 -3.32 -21.11
C PHE A 92 -6.80 -4.27 -20.71
N GLY A 93 -6.38 -5.17 -21.61
CA GLY A 93 -5.23 -6.06 -21.42
C GLY A 93 -3.88 -5.44 -21.77
N MET A 94 -3.85 -4.25 -22.38
CA MET A 94 -2.60 -3.57 -22.72
C MET A 94 -1.87 -3.08 -21.46
N SER A 95 -0.55 -3.27 -21.43
CA SER A 95 0.31 -2.76 -20.34
C SER A 95 1.15 -1.59 -20.83
N LEU A 96 1.04 -0.44 -20.17
CA LEU A 96 1.79 0.77 -20.48
C LEU A 96 3.31 0.52 -20.43
N TRP A 97 3.75 -0.40 -19.57
CA TRP A 97 5.14 -0.79 -19.41
C TRP A 97 5.79 -1.34 -20.68
N ASN A 98 5.01 -1.75 -21.69
CA ASN A 98 5.50 -2.34 -22.93
C ASN A 98 5.67 -1.33 -24.08
N TYR A 99 5.11 -0.12 -23.96
CA TYR A 99 4.99 0.81 -25.09
C TYR A 99 5.88 2.06 -24.97
N GLY A 100 5.97 2.85 -26.03
CA GLY A 100 6.60 4.17 -26.02
C GLY A 100 5.60 5.27 -25.62
N PRO A 101 6.06 6.50 -25.33
CA PRO A 101 5.21 7.60 -24.90
C PRO A 101 4.00 7.86 -25.79
N ASP A 102 4.18 7.85 -27.12
CA ASP A 102 3.09 8.15 -28.07
C ASP A 102 1.92 7.17 -27.98
N VAL A 103 2.22 5.87 -27.81
CA VAL A 103 1.22 4.82 -27.64
C VAL A 103 0.59 4.87 -26.25
N MET A 104 1.38 5.17 -25.21
CA MET A 104 0.84 5.36 -23.86
C MET A 104 -0.18 6.50 -23.85
N ASP A 105 0.16 7.63 -24.45
CA ASP A 105 -0.69 8.83 -24.46
C ASP A 105 -1.98 8.57 -25.26
N ALA A 106 -1.89 7.93 -26.43
CA ALA A 106 -3.07 7.54 -27.22
C ALA A 106 -3.97 6.51 -26.51
N LEU A 107 -3.38 5.54 -25.81
CA LEU A 107 -4.12 4.55 -25.03
C LEU A 107 -4.84 5.21 -23.84
N LEU A 108 -4.17 6.09 -23.11
CA LEU A 108 -4.76 6.78 -21.96
C LEU A 108 -5.87 7.75 -22.37
N GLU A 109 -5.75 8.40 -23.52
CA GLU A 109 -6.81 9.21 -24.12
C GLU A 109 -8.06 8.37 -24.43
N LEU A 110 -7.88 7.16 -24.96
CA LEU A 110 -8.96 6.20 -25.17
C LEU A 110 -9.59 5.72 -23.85
N ILE A 111 -8.78 5.39 -22.85
CA ILE A 111 -9.26 4.95 -21.52
C ILE A 111 -10.04 6.06 -20.83
N LEU A 112 -9.56 7.31 -20.88
CA LEU A 112 -10.26 8.49 -20.36
C LEU A 112 -11.61 8.67 -21.06
N SER A 113 -11.64 8.59 -22.39
CA SER A 113 -12.86 8.72 -23.18
C SER A 113 -13.86 7.60 -22.90
N LEU A 114 -13.40 6.36 -22.74
CA LEU A 114 -14.23 5.22 -22.33
C LEU A 114 -14.86 5.45 -20.95
N ALA A 115 -14.04 5.82 -19.95
CA ALA A 115 -14.51 6.08 -18.59
C ALA A 115 -15.52 7.24 -18.52
N ALA A 116 -15.32 8.30 -19.32
CA ALA A 116 -16.20 9.46 -19.36
C ALA A 116 -17.50 9.21 -20.15
N SER A 117 -17.49 8.29 -21.12
CA SER A 117 -18.63 8.04 -22.00
C SER A 117 -19.80 7.30 -21.34
N SER A 118 -19.51 6.29 -20.51
CA SER A 118 -20.51 5.43 -19.89
C SER A 118 -19.96 4.79 -18.63
N GLY A 119 -20.76 4.79 -17.56
CA GLY A 119 -20.43 4.16 -16.30
C GLY A 119 -20.14 2.66 -16.40
N ASN A 120 -20.57 2.00 -17.48
CA ASN A 120 -20.30 0.57 -17.71
C ASN A 120 -18.82 0.27 -17.93
N TYR A 121 -18.05 1.24 -18.44
CA TYR A 121 -16.61 1.07 -18.71
C TYR A 121 -15.74 1.60 -17.58
N LEU A 122 -16.32 2.31 -16.61
CA LEU A 122 -15.57 2.99 -15.56
C LEU A 122 -14.73 2.01 -14.74
N ASP A 123 -15.36 0.94 -14.22
CA ASP A 123 -14.67 -0.03 -13.35
C ASP A 123 -13.53 -0.74 -14.11
N CYS A 124 -13.74 -1.13 -15.37
CA CYS A 124 -12.69 -1.72 -16.21
C CYS A 124 -11.55 -0.74 -16.53
N SER A 125 -11.88 0.53 -16.73
CA SER A 125 -10.89 1.59 -17.02
C SER A 125 -10.01 1.85 -15.79
N LEU A 126 -10.62 1.99 -14.61
CA LEU A 126 -9.90 2.14 -13.35
C LEU A 126 -9.06 0.90 -13.03
N ASP A 127 -9.60 -0.30 -13.24
CA ASP A 127 -8.89 -1.56 -13.02
C ASP A 127 -7.67 -1.73 -13.94
N MET A 128 -7.77 -1.30 -15.20
CA MET A 128 -6.63 -1.28 -16.13
C MET A 128 -5.53 -0.31 -15.64
N LEU A 129 -5.90 0.89 -15.19
CA LEU A 129 -4.96 1.89 -14.66
C LEU A 129 -4.25 1.37 -13.39
N VAL A 130 -5.01 0.82 -12.43
CA VAL A 130 -4.46 0.24 -11.20
C VAL A 130 -3.60 -0.99 -11.49
N SER A 131 -3.94 -1.79 -12.50
CA SER A 131 -3.10 -2.93 -12.93
C SER A 131 -1.72 -2.50 -13.41
N ASN A 132 -1.57 -1.27 -13.90
CA ASN A 132 -0.29 -0.70 -14.30
C ASN A 132 0.50 -0.07 -13.14
N PHE A 133 0.00 -0.08 -11.89
CA PHE A 133 0.80 0.29 -10.71
C PHE A 133 2.01 -0.62 -10.55
N MET A 134 1.91 -1.89 -10.96
CA MET A 134 3.04 -2.81 -10.96
C MET A 134 3.57 -3.05 -12.37
N PRO A 135 4.89 -3.02 -12.57
CA PRO A 135 5.48 -3.48 -13.81
C PRO A 135 5.38 -5.01 -13.95
N PRO A 136 5.41 -5.53 -15.20
CA PRO A 136 5.58 -6.96 -15.44
C PRO A 136 6.86 -7.51 -14.78
N TYR A 137 6.85 -8.78 -14.36
CA TYR A 137 8.01 -9.42 -13.71
C TYR A 137 9.30 -9.36 -14.53
N SER A 138 9.21 -9.35 -15.86
CA SER A 138 10.34 -9.22 -16.79
C SER A 138 11.05 -7.87 -16.69
N PHE A 139 10.40 -6.87 -16.09
CA PHE A 139 10.91 -5.51 -15.96
C PHE A 139 11.74 -5.29 -14.67
N LEU A 140 11.73 -6.26 -13.74
CA LEU A 140 12.36 -6.12 -12.42
C LEU A 140 13.86 -5.83 -12.49
N ASP A 141 14.59 -6.45 -13.43
CA ASP A 141 16.02 -6.19 -13.59
C ASP A 141 16.30 -4.80 -14.18
N LEU A 142 15.35 -4.25 -14.94
CA LEU A 142 15.46 -2.93 -15.52
C LEU A 142 15.29 -1.84 -14.45
N LEU A 143 14.48 -2.08 -13.41
CA LEU A 143 14.26 -1.13 -12.31
C LEU A 143 15.54 -0.81 -11.53
N LYS A 144 16.56 -1.69 -11.58
CA LYS A 144 17.88 -1.45 -10.98
C LYS A 144 18.73 -0.45 -11.79
N GLN A 145 18.27 -0.04 -12.96
CA GLN A 145 19.01 0.81 -13.90
C GLN A 145 18.30 2.16 -14.04
N PRO A 146 19.03 3.27 -14.28
CA PRO A 146 18.42 4.60 -14.42
C PRO A 146 17.31 4.66 -15.47
N ARG A 147 17.50 3.96 -16.60
CA ARG A 147 16.50 3.86 -17.68
C ARG A 147 15.18 3.21 -17.23
N GLY A 148 15.24 2.24 -16.32
CA GLY A 148 14.04 1.59 -15.79
C GLY A 148 13.31 2.50 -14.81
N LEU A 149 14.04 3.27 -14.01
CA LEU A 149 13.48 4.30 -13.12
C LEU A 149 12.81 5.41 -13.92
N THR A 150 13.45 5.95 -14.97
CA THR A 150 12.82 6.94 -15.85
C THR A 150 11.53 6.40 -16.47
N ARG A 151 11.52 5.13 -16.88
CA ARG A 151 10.31 4.51 -17.45
C ARG A 151 9.23 4.28 -16.41
N LYS A 152 9.58 3.89 -15.17
CA LYS A 152 8.66 3.85 -14.03
C LYS A 152 8.02 5.22 -13.83
N ASP A 153 8.80 6.29 -13.79
CA ASP A 153 8.27 7.64 -13.59
C ASP A 153 7.34 8.07 -14.74
N GLN A 154 7.70 7.75 -15.99
CA GLN A 154 6.87 8.04 -17.15
C GLN A 154 5.52 7.34 -17.12
N VAL A 155 5.49 6.05 -16.75
CA VAL A 155 4.25 5.27 -16.67
C VAL A 155 3.40 5.75 -15.50
N LEU A 156 3.97 5.83 -14.30
CA LEU A 156 3.21 6.15 -13.09
C LEU A 156 2.70 7.59 -13.10
N SER A 157 3.49 8.57 -13.57
CA SER A 157 3.01 9.96 -13.69
C SER A 157 1.79 10.09 -14.60
N ARG A 158 1.80 9.38 -15.74
CA ARG A 158 0.68 9.33 -16.67
C ARG A 158 -0.54 8.65 -16.07
N VAL A 159 -0.38 7.48 -15.45
CA VAL A 159 -1.48 6.77 -14.79
C VAL A 159 -2.16 7.64 -13.74
N HIS A 160 -1.37 8.30 -12.87
CA HIS A 160 -1.92 9.19 -11.84
C HIS A 160 -2.57 10.44 -12.44
N SER A 161 -2.04 11.01 -13.52
CA SER A 161 -2.68 12.11 -14.25
C SER A 161 -4.03 11.67 -14.80
N THR A 162 -4.11 10.52 -15.47
CA THR A 162 -5.36 10.00 -16.03
C THR A 162 -6.38 9.66 -14.96
N LEU A 163 -5.96 9.09 -13.81
CA LEU A 163 -6.87 8.86 -12.68
C LEU A 163 -7.47 10.17 -12.16
N LYS A 164 -6.68 11.25 -12.11
CA LYS A 164 -7.17 12.59 -11.77
C LYS A 164 -8.14 13.10 -12.83
N ASP A 165 -7.77 13.03 -14.12
CA ASP A 165 -8.62 13.50 -15.21
C ASP A 165 -9.97 12.76 -15.24
N ILE A 166 -9.98 11.45 -14.98
CA ILE A 166 -11.22 10.68 -14.82
C ILE A 166 -12.02 11.15 -13.60
N ALA A 167 -11.38 11.41 -12.47
CA ALA A 167 -12.06 11.91 -11.27
C ALA A 167 -12.68 13.31 -11.48
N ASP A 168 -12.01 14.17 -12.25
CA ASP A 168 -12.51 15.50 -12.60
C ASP A 168 -13.72 15.42 -13.56
N LEU A 169 -13.74 14.43 -14.47
CA LEU A 169 -14.86 14.21 -15.41
C LEU A 169 -16.01 13.39 -14.81
N VAL A 170 -15.72 12.44 -13.92
CA VAL A 170 -16.66 11.45 -13.39
C VAL A 170 -16.62 11.46 -11.85
N PRO A 171 -17.56 12.16 -11.19
CA PRO A 171 -17.54 12.33 -9.74
C PRO A 171 -17.63 11.03 -8.92
N LEU A 172 -18.17 9.95 -9.49
CA LEU A 172 -18.22 8.64 -8.83
C LEU A 172 -16.90 7.86 -8.90
N ALA A 173 -15.96 8.25 -9.77
CA ALA A 173 -14.74 7.48 -10.02
C ALA A 173 -13.90 7.24 -8.76
N PRO A 174 -13.67 8.23 -7.86
CA PRO A 174 -12.90 8.00 -6.63
C PRO A 174 -13.50 6.93 -5.73
N SER A 175 -14.84 6.91 -5.58
CA SER A 175 -15.54 5.90 -4.77
C SER A 175 -15.42 4.48 -5.34
N ARG A 176 -15.30 4.37 -6.67
CA ARG A 176 -15.08 3.09 -7.38
C ARG A 176 -13.62 2.67 -7.39
N LEU A 177 -12.70 3.64 -7.38
CA LEU A 177 -11.26 3.39 -7.37
C LEU A 177 -10.78 2.73 -6.07
N VAL A 178 -11.28 3.19 -4.91
CA VAL A 178 -10.87 2.67 -3.59
C VAL A 178 -10.94 1.14 -3.50
N PRO A 179 -12.08 0.47 -3.74
CA PRO A 179 -12.15 -0.99 -3.64
C PRO A 179 -11.25 -1.69 -4.67
N ILE A 180 -11.05 -1.12 -5.86
CA ILE A 180 -10.16 -1.68 -6.88
C ILE A 180 -8.72 -1.68 -6.39
N VAL A 181 -8.23 -0.55 -5.85
CA VAL A 181 -6.86 -0.44 -5.31
C VAL A 181 -6.64 -1.39 -4.14
N ILE A 182 -7.61 -1.51 -3.23
CA ILE A 182 -7.49 -2.42 -2.07
C ILE A 182 -7.48 -3.88 -2.52
N GLN A 183 -8.37 -4.28 -3.43
CA GLN A 183 -8.44 -5.67 -3.92
C GLN A 183 -7.23 -6.09 -4.75
N ARG A 184 -6.63 -5.15 -5.49
CA ARG A 184 -5.42 -5.37 -6.30
C ARG A 184 -4.14 -5.35 -5.47
N MET A 185 -4.20 -5.03 -4.18
CA MET A 185 -3.02 -4.95 -3.33
C MET A 185 -2.25 -6.29 -3.34
N PRO A 186 -0.94 -6.29 -3.61
CA PRO A 186 -0.17 -7.52 -3.79
C PRO A 186 -0.24 -8.43 -2.57
N ASN A 187 -0.25 -9.75 -2.78
CA ASN A 187 -0.22 -10.71 -1.66
C ASN A 187 1.17 -10.75 -0.99
N VAL A 188 1.26 -11.39 0.19
CA VAL A 188 2.49 -11.48 0.99
C VAL A 188 3.63 -12.17 0.22
N PHE A 189 3.29 -13.05 -0.72
CA PHE A 189 4.25 -13.81 -1.53
C PHE A 189 4.81 -13.03 -2.73
N THR A 190 4.25 -11.87 -3.06
CA THR A 190 4.72 -11.05 -4.18
C THR A 190 6.12 -10.52 -3.88
N LYS A 191 6.99 -10.44 -4.90
CA LYS A 191 8.36 -9.94 -4.73
C LYS A 191 8.36 -8.52 -4.17
N GLU A 192 9.30 -8.26 -3.25
CA GLU A 192 9.41 -6.98 -2.54
C GLU A 192 9.37 -5.74 -3.46
N PRO A 193 10.13 -5.66 -4.57
CA PRO A 193 10.10 -4.45 -5.40
C PRO A 193 8.72 -4.12 -5.98
N LEU A 194 7.88 -5.12 -6.21
CA LEU A 194 6.53 -4.92 -6.76
C LEU A 194 5.57 -4.38 -5.71
N ILE A 195 5.62 -4.91 -4.48
CA ILE A 195 4.79 -4.40 -3.39
C ILE A 195 5.23 -2.98 -2.99
N MET A 196 6.53 -2.70 -3.01
CA MET A 196 7.07 -1.36 -2.77
C MET A 196 6.51 -0.34 -3.77
N ILE A 197 6.60 -0.63 -5.09
CA ILE A 197 6.06 0.27 -6.11
C ILE A 197 4.53 0.41 -5.97
N TYR A 198 3.81 -0.66 -5.62
CA TYR A 198 2.37 -0.57 -5.43
C TYR A 198 2.00 0.36 -4.26
N VAL A 199 2.67 0.20 -3.11
CA VAL A 199 2.44 1.05 -1.93
C VAL A 199 2.87 2.49 -2.19
N GLU A 200 3.96 2.72 -2.91
CA GLU A 200 4.37 4.06 -3.36
C GLU A 200 3.25 4.73 -4.17
N ASN A 201 2.58 3.98 -5.05
CA ASN A 201 1.42 4.50 -5.78
C ASN A 201 0.23 4.77 -4.85
N MET A 202 -0.05 3.93 -3.85
CA MET A 202 -1.10 4.19 -2.85
C MET A 202 -0.82 5.48 -2.06
N LEU A 203 0.43 5.68 -1.63
CA LEU A 203 0.85 6.89 -0.92
C LEU A 203 0.86 8.13 -1.82
N ARG A 204 1.09 7.95 -3.13
CA ARG A 204 0.92 9.02 -4.11
C ARG A 204 -0.55 9.38 -4.34
N LEU A 205 -1.48 8.43 -4.22
CA LEU A 205 -2.92 8.72 -4.19
C LEU A 205 -3.30 9.44 -2.89
N GLU A 206 -2.73 9.04 -1.74
CA GLU A 206 -2.90 9.76 -0.47
C GLU A 206 -2.41 11.19 -0.60
N GLY A 207 -1.19 11.44 -1.08
CA GLY A 207 -0.64 12.79 -1.15
C GLY A 207 -1.06 13.58 -2.41
N GLY A 208 -1.94 13.01 -3.23
CA GLY A 208 -2.22 13.48 -4.59
C GLY A 208 -3.43 14.42 -4.72
N ALA A 209 -3.81 14.71 -5.97
CA ALA A 209 -4.92 15.62 -6.26
C ALA A 209 -6.30 15.08 -5.83
N ILE A 210 -6.48 13.76 -5.78
CA ILE A 210 -7.74 13.10 -5.41
C ILE A 210 -7.79 12.69 -3.92
N ARG A 211 -6.83 13.17 -3.13
CA ARG A 211 -6.61 12.83 -1.72
C ARG A 211 -7.88 12.90 -0.87
N GLU A 212 -8.62 14.01 -0.95
CA GLU A 212 -9.80 14.26 -0.11
C GLU A 212 -10.86 13.15 -0.22
N LEU A 213 -10.83 12.40 -1.33
CA LEU A 213 -11.82 11.36 -1.62
C LEU A 213 -11.30 9.94 -1.35
N VAL A 214 -9.98 9.70 -1.47
CA VAL A 214 -9.40 8.34 -1.40
C VAL A 214 -8.30 8.17 -0.34
N GLY A 215 -7.66 9.25 0.10
CA GLY A 215 -6.41 9.22 0.85
C GLY A 215 -6.52 8.49 2.18
N ASN A 216 -7.57 8.76 2.96
CA ASN A 216 -7.78 8.08 4.24
C ASN A 216 -7.88 6.56 4.08
N MET A 217 -8.55 6.10 3.02
CA MET A 217 -8.70 4.67 2.74
C MET A 217 -7.38 4.03 2.30
N MET A 218 -6.50 4.77 1.61
CA MET A 218 -5.17 4.28 1.23
C MET A 218 -4.30 4.05 2.48
N LEU A 219 -4.32 5.00 3.42
CA LEU A 219 -3.59 4.88 4.68
C LEU A 219 -4.12 3.75 5.55
N VAL A 220 -5.45 3.61 5.67
CA VAL A 220 -6.07 2.51 6.42
C VAL A 220 -5.64 1.16 5.84
N ALA A 221 -5.75 0.99 4.52
CA ALA A 221 -5.36 -0.25 3.85
C ALA A 221 -3.85 -0.54 3.97
N LEU A 222 -3.01 0.50 3.96
CA LEU A 222 -1.58 0.34 4.22
C LEU A 222 -1.32 -0.13 5.66
N MET A 223 -1.96 0.48 6.65
CA MET A 223 -1.82 0.07 8.05
C MET A 223 -2.29 -1.36 8.28
N ASP A 224 -3.43 -1.75 7.71
CA ASP A 224 -3.92 -3.14 7.76
C ASP A 224 -2.88 -4.09 7.16
N ARG A 225 -2.28 -3.71 6.03
CA ARG A 225 -1.26 -4.55 5.40
C ARG A 225 0.04 -4.65 6.19
N LEU A 226 0.49 -3.57 6.82
CA LEU A 226 1.66 -3.60 7.70
C LEU A 226 1.42 -4.55 8.88
N VAL A 227 0.23 -4.50 9.47
CA VAL A 227 -0.17 -5.42 10.55
C VAL A 227 -0.21 -6.87 10.06
N ASP A 228 -0.79 -7.14 8.88
CA ASP A 228 -0.83 -8.49 8.31
C ASP A 228 0.58 -9.08 8.12
N LEU A 229 1.50 -8.28 7.58
CA LEU A 229 2.90 -8.70 7.39
C LEU A 229 3.61 -8.95 8.72
N ASP A 230 3.42 -8.05 9.69
CA ASP A 230 4.01 -8.12 11.02
C ASP A 230 3.56 -9.36 11.81
N VAL A 231 2.27 -9.71 11.73
CA VAL A 231 1.72 -10.90 12.40
C VAL A 231 2.23 -12.20 11.76
N GLU A 232 2.51 -12.20 10.45
CA GLU A 232 3.00 -13.37 9.70
C GLU A 232 4.50 -13.67 9.97
N ILE A 233 5.25 -12.73 10.57
CA ILE A 233 6.64 -12.98 10.96
C ILE A 233 6.66 -14.11 12.00
N ALA A 234 7.12 -15.29 11.59
CA ALA A 234 7.17 -16.49 12.42
C ALA A 234 8.24 -16.34 13.52
N TRP A 235 7.81 -15.86 14.68
CA TRP A 235 8.71 -15.64 15.81
C TRP A 235 9.28 -16.94 16.38
N GLU A 236 8.58 -18.07 16.32
CA GLU A 236 9.07 -19.36 16.85
C GLU A 236 10.44 -19.79 16.27
N GLU A 237 10.83 -19.32 15.07
CA GLU A 237 12.12 -19.64 14.45
C GLU A 237 13.21 -18.58 14.70
N VAL A 238 12.85 -17.32 14.99
CA VAL A 238 13.81 -16.27 15.43
C VAL A 238 14.21 -16.47 16.89
N LEU A 239 13.34 -17.11 17.66
CA LEU A 239 13.52 -17.34 19.09
C LEU A 239 14.47 -18.53 19.43
N GLN A 240 14.89 -19.35 18.45
CA GLN A 240 15.83 -20.46 18.70
C GLN A 240 17.29 -20.00 18.87
N ASP A 241 17.63 -18.75 18.57
CA ASP A 241 19.03 -18.27 18.59
C ASP A 241 19.24 -16.90 19.27
N ASP A 242 18.35 -16.44 20.19
CA ASP A 242 18.63 -15.42 21.26
C ASP A 242 17.43 -14.60 21.76
N CYS A 243 16.20 -14.94 21.41
CA CYS A 243 15.06 -14.33 22.09
C CYS A 243 14.13 -15.46 22.51
N SER A 244 13.95 -15.73 23.78
CA SER A 244 12.67 -16.27 24.26
C SER A 244 11.96 -15.14 25.01
N LYS A 245 12.05 -13.93 24.43
CA LYS A 245 11.57 -12.68 25.02
C LYS A 245 10.61 -12.05 24.02
N GLY A 246 9.35 -12.45 24.11
CA GLY A 246 8.28 -11.63 23.55
C GLY A 246 8.37 -10.25 24.20
N ILE A 247 8.15 -9.16 23.45
CA ILE A 247 8.18 -7.78 23.95
C ILE A 247 7.24 -7.56 25.18
N PHE A 248 6.37 -8.52 25.50
CA PHE A 248 5.42 -8.48 26.60
C PHE A 248 5.53 -9.61 27.63
N GLU A 249 6.55 -10.48 27.57
CA GLU A 249 6.68 -11.55 28.57
C GLU A 249 8.14 -11.93 28.79
N MET A 250 8.67 -11.62 29.98
CA MET A 250 9.99 -12.05 30.40
C MET A 250 10.13 -12.05 31.93
N GLU A 251 10.33 -13.28 32.44
CA GLU A 251 11.10 -13.67 33.63
C GLU A 251 10.60 -13.19 35.00
N LEU A 252 9.67 -13.97 35.59
CA LEU A 252 9.72 -14.24 37.02
C LEU A 252 10.83 -15.28 37.22
N GLU A 253 11.91 -14.88 37.89
CA GLU A 253 13.01 -15.77 38.29
C GLU A 253 12.48 -16.83 39.27
N ASP A 254 12.27 -18.06 38.79
CA ASP A 254 12.05 -19.20 39.66
C ASP A 254 13.40 -19.81 40.08
N MET A 255 13.49 -20.01 41.39
CA MET A 255 14.65 -20.40 42.18
C MET A 255 15.27 -21.74 41.75
N GLU A 256 16.60 -21.79 41.80
CA GLU A 256 17.46 -22.96 41.63
C GLU A 256 16.99 -24.21 42.40
N GLU A 257 17.02 -25.39 41.77
CA GLU A 257 17.46 -26.65 42.37
C GLU A 257 18.12 -27.57 41.31
N PRO A 258 19.10 -28.44 41.68
CA PRO A 258 20.08 -29.00 40.74
C PRO A 258 19.84 -30.45 40.28
N ALA A 259 20.46 -30.77 39.12
CA ALA A 259 20.96 -32.06 38.61
C ALA A 259 20.00 -33.24 38.33
N ASP A 260 20.01 -33.73 37.08
CA ASP A 260 20.66 -35.02 36.75
C ASP A 260 20.76 -35.26 35.23
N ASP A 261 21.92 -35.79 34.81
CA ASP A 261 22.32 -36.17 33.46
C ASP A 261 21.54 -37.40 32.92
N VAL A 262 21.10 -37.37 31.66
CA VAL A 262 21.11 -38.56 30.79
C VAL A 262 21.24 -38.16 29.30
N GLU A 263 22.36 -38.52 28.67
CA GLU A 263 22.53 -38.58 27.21
C GLU A 263 21.63 -39.68 26.61
N ASN A 264 20.98 -39.46 25.44
CA ASN A 264 21.03 -40.41 24.31
C ASN A 264 20.32 -39.90 23.03
N ASP A 265 21.13 -39.71 21.99
CA ASP A 265 21.04 -40.11 20.58
C ASP A 265 19.71 -40.23 19.78
N GLY A 266 19.77 -39.72 18.53
CA GLY A 266 19.21 -40.40 17.36
C GLY A 266 17.97 -39.79 16.70
N GLY A 267 18.15 -39.01 15.62
CA GLY A 267 17.03 -38.70 14.71
C GLY A 267 17.25 -37.56 13.70
N GLU A 268 18.22 -37.69 12.78
CA GLU A 268 18.25 -36.89 11.55
C GLU A 268 16.97 -37.13 10.74
N LEU A 269 16.00 -36.20 10.73
CA LEU A 269 14.93 -36.11 9.71
C LEU A 269 14.06 -34.83 9.86
N HIS A 270 14.64 -33.62 9.99
CA HIS A 270 13.84 -32.38 9.98
C HIS A 270 14.46 -31.15 9.28
N ARG A 271 15.58 -31.28 8.56
CA ARG A 271 16.31 -30.12 8.01
C ARG A 271 15.69 -29.46 6.78
N GLY A 272 14.81 -30.16 6.03
CA GLY A 272 14.24 -29.67 4.77
C GLY A 272 13.01 -28.75 4.91
N SER A 273 12.28 -28.83 6.03
CA SER A 273 11.05 -28.05 6.25
C SER A 273 11.33 -26.72 6.97
N LEU A 274 12.28 -26.72 7.92
CA LEU A 274 12.69 -25.55 8.71
C LEU A 274 13.40 -24.48 7.86
N SER A 275 14.24 -24.90 6.89
CA SER A 275 14.96 -23.95 6.03
C SER A 275 14.04 -23.12 5.13
N ARG A 276 12.90 -23.66 4.68
CA ARG A 276 11.96 -22.93 3.81
C ARG A 276 11.09 -21.93 4.59
N LYS A 277 10.76 -22.24 5.85
CA LYS A 277 9.99 -21.37 6.73
C LYS A 277 10.83 -20.22 7.28
N SER A 278 12.08 -20.48 7.67
CA SER A 278 13.01 -19.46 8.18
C SER A 278 13.38 -18.44 7.10
N LEU A 279 13.61 -18.90 5.85
CA LEU A 279 13.79 -18.00 4.71
C LEU A 279 12.53 -17.18 4.39
N GLY A 280 11.34 -17.78 4.56
CA GLY A 280 10.07 -17.09 4.37
C GLY A 280 9.84 -15.98 5.39
N GLY A 281 10.14 -16.23 6.67
CA GLY A 281 10.05 -15.24 7.75
C GLY A 281 10.99 -14.05 7.52
N ASN A 282 12.24 -14.30 7.12
CA ASN A 282 13.20 -13.24 6.82
C ASN A 282 12.74 -12.35 5.64
N LEU A 283 12.20 -12.93 4.57
CA LEU A 283 11.70 -12.16 3.42
C LEU A 283 10.46 -11.33 3.76
N ILE A 284 9.63 -11.75 4.71
CA ILE A 284 8.47 -10.97 5.18
C ILE A 284 8.94 -9.81 6.05
N ALA A 285 9.92 -10.04 6.92
CA ALA A 285 10.53 -8.99 7.74
C ALA A 285 11.20 -7.91 6.87
N GLU A 286 11.98 -8.30 5.85
CA GLU A 286 12.60 -7.36 4.90
C GLU A 286 11.53 -6.51 4.17
N LYS A 287 10.44 -7.13 3.72
CA LYS A 287 9.32 -6.39 3.10
C LYS A 287 8.67 -5.41 4.06
N LEU A 288 8.44 -5.84 5.31
CA LEU A 288 7.84 -4.98 6.32
C LEU A 288 8.75 -3.78 6.60
N ASP A 289 10.05 -3.99 6.76
CA ASP A 289 11.03 -2.92 6.98
C ASP A 289 11.01 -1.90 5.84
N SER A 290 11.12 -2.36 4.59
CA SER A 290 11.06 -1.48 3.41
C SER A 290 9.75 -0.68 3.35
N LEU A 291 8.61 -1.30 3.64
CA LEU A 291 7.31 -0.62 3.66
C LEU A 291 7.17 0.37 4.82
N MET A 292 7.74 0.05 5.99
CA MET A 292 7.78 0.96 7.14
C MET A 292 8.61 2.20 6.82
N VAL A 293 9.79 2.03 6.20
CA VAL A 293 10.63 3.16 5.74
C VAL A 293 9.85 4.06 4.78
N LEU A 294 9.21 3.48 3.76
CA LEU A 294 8.40 4.25 2.80
C LEU A 294 7.23 4.99 3.48
N THR A 295 6.63 4.38 4.50
CA THR A 295 5.57 5.01 5.29
C THR A 295 6.12 6.19 6.11
N PHE A 296 7.31 6.05 6.72
CA PHE A 296 7.96 7.12 7.46
C PHE A 296 8.35 8.30 6.58
N GLU A 297 8.96 8.05 5.42
CA GLU A 297 9.28 9.10 4.43
C GLU A 297 8.03 9.87 3.99
N HIS A 298 6.91 9.16 3.83
CA HIS A 298 5.63 9.80 3.55
C HIS A 298 5.13 10.68 4.70
N LEU A 299 5.29 10.26 5.95
CA LEU A 299 4.94 11.06 7.12
C LEU A 299 5.81 12.32 7.25
N GLU A 300 7.12 12.22 7.00
CA GLU A 300 8.01 13.38 6.93
C GLU A 300 7.57 14.37 5.84
N SER A 301 7.19 13.87 4.66
CA SER A 301 6.64 14.69 3.58
C SER A 301 5.32 15.36 3.97
N CYS A 302 4.46 14.66 4.70
CA CYS A 302 3.22 15.20 5.23
C CYS A 302 3.46 16.29 6.29
N GLU A 303 4.46 16.12 7.16
CA GLU A 303 4.89 17.14 8.13
C GLU A 303 5.42 18.38 7.42
N ALA A 304 6.35 18.21 6.48
CA ALA A 304 6.91 19.30 5.69
C ALA A 304 5.83 20.05 4.90
N GLY A 305 4.78 19.35 4.47
CA GLY A 305 3.60 19.92 3.81
C GLY A 305 2.53 20.48 4.75
N GLY A 306 2.70 20.42 6.07
CA GLY A 306 1.73 20.89 7.06
C GLY A 306 0.45 20.05 7.18
N ARG A 307 0.47 18.81 6.68
CA ARG A 307 -0.68 17.88 6.63
C ARG A 307 -0.63 16.77 7.67
N LEU A 308 0.45 16.68 8.46
CA LEU A 308 0.67 15.57 9.39
C LEU A 308 -0.51 15.34 10.34
N ILE A 309 -1.12 16.39 10.89
CA ILE A 309 -2.26 16.28 11.83
C ILE A 309 -3.45 15.56 11.19
N GLU A 310 -3.74 15.86 9.93
CA GLU A 310 -4.86 15.26 9.20
C GLU A 310 -4.62 13.78 8.89
N VAL A 311 -3.40 13.46 8.45
CA VAL A 311 -2.95 12.07 8.28
C VAL A 311 -3.00 11.33 9.62
N PHE A 312 -2.58 12.00 10.70
CA PHE A 312 -2.52 11.43 12.04
C PHE A 312 -3.91 11.04 12.57
N GLU A 313 -4.96 11.83 12.33
CA GLU A 313 -6.32 11.43 12.74
C GLU A 313 -6.79 10.15 12.02
N THR A 314 -6.39 9.95 10.76
CA THR A 314 -6.64 8.67 10.06
C THR A 314 -5.85 7.53 10.69
N LEU A 315 -4.57 7.75 11.03
CA LEU A 315 -3.76 6.74 11.69
C LEU A 315 -4.30 6.37 13.08
N VAL A 316 -4.85 7.33 13.83
CA VAL A 316 -5.53 7.08 15.11
C VAL A 316 -6.73 6.16 14.91
N LEU A 317 -7.53 6.37 13.86
CA LEU A 317 -8.65 5.48 13.52
C LEU A 317 -8.15 4.06 13.24
N SER A 318 -7.14 3.90 12.37
CA SER A 318 -6.53 2.60 12.07
C SER A 318 -5.92 1.93 13.30
N PHE A 319 -5.32 2.71 14.19
CA PHE A 319 -4.76 2.18 15.44
C PHE A 319 -5.85 1.57 16.31
N GLN A 320 -6.99 2.25 16.45
CA GLN A 320 -8.11 1.79 17.29
C GLN A 320 -8.78 0.54 16.72
N THR A 321 -8.93 0.45 15.39
CA THR A 321 -9.62 -0.68 14.75
C THR A 321 -8.72 -1.88 14.56
N THR A 322 -7.46 -1.67 14.18
CA THR A 322 -6.57 -2.72 13.69
C THR A 322 -5.43 -2.99 14.67
N VAL A 323 -4.56 -2.00 14.92
CA VAL A 323 -3.32 -2.21 15.68
C VAL A 323 -3.58 -2.57 17.14
N LEU A 324 -4.54 -1.92 17.80
CA LEU A 324 -4.88 -2.18 19.20
C LEU A 324 -5.36 -3.61 19.44
N ASN A 325 -6.00 -4.22 18.43
CA ASN A 325 -6.54 -5.58 18.48
C ASN A 325 -5.55 -6.64 17.97
N ALA A 326 -4.42 -6.23 17.36
CA ALA A 326 -3.42 -7.11 16.79
C ALA A 326 -2.34 -7.48 17.81
N PHE A 327 -2.68 -8.32 18.80
CA PHE A 327 -1.77 -8.69 19.91
C PHE A 327 -0.43 -9.30 19.51
N LYS A 328 -0.32 -9.84 18.28
CA LYS A 328 0.91 -10.44 17.75
C LYS A 328 1.78 -9.45 16.97
N SER A 329 1.25 -8.28 16.60
CA SER A 329 1.96 -7.23 15.88
C SER A 329 2.99 -6.55 16.81
N LYS A 330 4.22 -6.39 16.33
CA LYS A 330 5.35 -5.83 17.09
C LYS A 330 5.98 -4.60 16.44
N PHE A 331 5.77 -4.37 15.16
CA PHE A 331 6.43 -3.32 14.39
C PHE A 331 5.46 -2.28 13.84
N ALA A 332 4.26 -2.66 13.39
CA ALA A 332 3.34 -1.73 12.73
C ALA A 332 2.95 -0.54 13.63
N GLN A 333 2.92 -0.71 14.96
CA GLN A 333 2.67 0.38 15.90
C GLN A 333 3.73 1.49 15.89
N PHE A 334 4.93 1.24 15.36
CA PHE A 334 5.97 2.27 15.26
C PHE A 334 5.60 3.36 14.24
N VAL A 335 4.66 3.12 13.32
CA VAL A 335 4.07 4.19 12.49
C VAL A 335 3.43 5.27 13.35
N MET A 336 2.64 4.87 14.36
CA MET A 336 2.04 5.82 15.32
C MET A 336 3.11 6.53 16.14
N PHE A 337 4.09 5.78 16.65
CA PHE A 337 5.15 6.34 17.49
C PHE A 337 5.98 7.37 16.73
N TYR A 338 6.31 7.08 15.47
CA TYR A 338 7.09 7.95 14.61
C TYR A 338 6.32 9.23 14.24
N ALA A 339 5.05 9.13 13.84
CA ALA A 339 4.20 10.30 13.61
C ALA A 339 4.11 11.22 14.84
N CYS A 340 4.04 10.63 16.04
CA CYS A 340 4.08 11.39 17.29
C CYS A 340 5.42 12.08 17.56
N ALA A 341 6.53 11.49 17.10
CA ALA A 341 7.86 12.05 17.29
C ALA A 341 8.12 13.23 16.34
N LEU A 342 7.51 13.24 15.15
CA LEU A 342 7.55 14.36 14.21
C LEU A 342 6.84 15.60 14.78
N ASP A 343 5.66 15.43 15.39
CA ASP A 343 4.94 16.52 16.06
C ASP A 343 4.53 16.14 17.50
N PRO A 344 5.45 16.29 18.46
CA PRO A 344 5.22 15.96 19.87
C PRO A 344 4.05 16.73 20.51
N GLU A 345 3.88 18.01 20.15
CA GLU A 345 2.93 18.90 20.80
C GLU A 345 1.49 18.62 20.39
N ASN A 346 1.26 18.27 19.12
CA ASN A 346 -0.08 17.91 18.65
C ASN A 346 -0.26 16.39 18.64
N CYS A 347 0.47 15.68 17.77
CA CYS A 347 0.28 14.24 17.56
C CYS A 347 0.64 13.45 18.82
N GLY A 348 1.79 13.74 19.43
CA GLY A 348 2.25 12.99 20.61
C GLY A 348 1.35 13.13 21.84
N VAL A 349 1.01 14.37 22.18
CA VAL A 349 0.06 14.66 23.26
C VAL A 349 -1.33 14.08 22.97
N ARG A 350 -1.82 14.18 21.73
CA ARG A 350 -3.12 13.64 21.30
C ARG A 350 -3.17 12.14 21.46
N PHE A 351 -2.12 11.42 21.06
CA PHE A 351 -2.03 9.97 21.18
C PHE A 351 -2.11 9.50 22.64
N ALA A 352 -1.30 10.09 23.52
CA ALA A 352 -1.31 9.74 24.94
C ALA A 352 -2.67 10.02 25.59
N ARG A 353 -3.32 11.14 25.26
CA ARG A 353 -4.67 11.45 25.74
C ARG A 353 -5.70 10.45 25.23
N MET A 354 -5.64 10.09 23.96
CA MET A 354 -6.54 9.09 23.36
C MET A 354 -6.42 7.74 24.07
N LEU A 355 -5.20 7.23 24.30
CA LEU A 355 -4.98 5.97 25.02
C LEU A 355 -5.49 6.04 26.47
N ALA A 356 -5.28 7.17 27.16
CA ALA A 356 -5.82 7.39 28.49
C ALA A 356 -7.35 7.41 28.49
N ASP A 357 -7.98 8.07 27.52
CA ASP A 357 -9.44 8.12 27.37
C ASP A 357 -10.01 6.71 27.12
N PHE A 358 -9.36 5.92 26.27
CA PHE A 358 -9.71 4.53 26.01
C PHE A 358 -9.69 3.68 27.27
N PHE A 359 -8.66 3.83 28.10
CA PHE A 359 -8.56 3.10 29.36
C PHE A 359 -9.65 3.50 30.37
N VAL A 360 -9.93 4.80 30.50
CA VAL A 360 -10.89 5.34 31.48
C VAL A 360 -12.33 5.04 31.08
N CYS A 361 -12.63 5.01 29.79
CA CYS A 361 -13.99 4.85 29.29
C CYS A 361 -14.50 3.41 29.51
N SER A 362 -15.50 3.26 30.38
CA SER A 362 -16.07 1.97 30.79
C SER A 362 -16.92 1.28 29.71
N THR A 363 -17.22 1.96 28.61
CA THR A 363 -17.97 1.38 27.48
C THR A 363 -17.11 0.46 26.62
N PHE A 364 -15.78 0.58 26.66
CA PHE A 364 -14.90 -0.31 25.93
C PHE A 364 -14.70 -1.66 26.65
N PRO A 365 -14.50 -2.76 25.89
CA PRO A 365 -14.21 -4.07 26.48
C PRO A 365 -13.00 -4.02 27.44
N PRO A 366 -13.03 -4.74 28.58
CA PRO A 366 -11.93 -4.73 29.55
C PRO A 366 -10.57 -5.03 28.94
N LEU A 367 -10.51 -5.96 27.98
CA LEU A 367 -9.27 -6.37 27.33
C LEU A 367 -8.65 -5.23 26.51
N ASN A 368 -9.45 -4.53 25.69
CA ASN A 368 -9.01 -3.34 24.94
C ASN A 368 -8.55 -2.21 25.86
N ARG A 369 -9.23 -2.01 27.00
CA ARG A 369 -8.81 -1.02 28.01
C ARG A 369 -7.43 -1.37 28.60
N MET A 370 -7.21 -2.64 28.90
CA MET A 370 -5.91 -3.13 29.39
C MET A 370 -4.81 -2.97 28.33
N SER A 371 -5.10 -3.25 27.06
CA SER A 371 -4.17 -2.99 25.96
C SER A 371 -3.85 -1.50 25.83
N ALA A 372 -4.86 -0.63 25.91
CA ALA A 372 -4.66 0.81 25.79
C ALA A 372 -3.74 1.37 26.89
N VAL A 373 -3.92 0.95 28.15
CA VAL A 373 -3.02 1.39 29.24
C VAL A 373 -1.61 0.80 29.11
N ALA A 374 -1.47 -0.43 28.58
CA ALA A 374 -0.16 -1.01 28.29
C ALA A 374 0.57 -0.25 27.16
N TYR A 375 -0.13 0.12 26.09
CA TYR A 375 0.40 1.00 25.05
C TYR A 375 0.79 2.36 25.61
N LEU A 376 -0.06 2.97 26.45
CA LEU A 376 0.21 4.26 27.07
C LEU A 376 1.48 4.23 27.93
N ALA A 377 1.64 3.18 28.73
CA ALA A 377 2.83 2.97 29.56
C ALA A 377 4.12 2.89 28.74
N SER A 378 4.09 2.03 27.73
CA SER A 378 5.18 1.83 26.78
C SER A 378 5.52 3.13 26.05
N TYR A 379 4.50 3.89 25.68
CA TYR A 379 4.64 5.17 24.99
C TYR A 379 5.28 6.26 25.87
N LEU A 380 4.78 6.46 27.09
CA LEU A 380 5.28 7.48 28.02
C LEU A 380 6.72 7.21 28.48
N SER A 381 7.12 5.94 28.59
CA SER A 381 8.48 5.54 28.98
C SER A 381 9.50 5.71 27.85
N ARG A 382 9.11 5.40 26.61
CA ARG A 382 10.01 5.42 25.44
C ARG A 382 10.01 6.77 24.72
N GLY A 383 8.92 7.54 24.82
CA GLY A 383 8.72 8.83 24.15
C GLY A 383 9.56 9.95 24.74
N LYS A 384 10.87 9.98 24.46
CA LYS A 384 11.81 11.02 24.93
C LYS A 384 11.47 12.44 24.47
N PHE A 385 10.65 12.55 23.42
CA PHE A 385 10.16 13.82 22.88
C PHE A 385 9.01 14.43 23.71
N LEU A 386 8.44 13.68 24.66
CA LEU A 386 7.41 14.19 25.56
C LEU A 386 8.04 14.92 26.75
N THR A 387 7.41 16.02 27.19
CA THR A 387 7.90 16.74 28.38
C THR A 387 7.57 15.99 29.66
N ALA A 388 8.47 16.04 30.64
CA ALA A 388 8.26 15.42 31.95
C ALA A 388 6.97 15.93 32.64
N SER A 389 6.64 17.21 32.47
CA SER A 389 5.40 17.81 32.99
C SER A 389 4.14 17.16 32.40
N PHE A 390 4.16 16.86 31.10
CA PHE A 390 3.04 16.19 30.44
C PHE A 390 2.91 14.74 30.91
N VAL A 391 4.02 14.01 31.00
CA VAL A 391 4.03 12.63 31.50
C VAL A 391 3.46 12.58 32.93
N ALA A 392 3.90 13.48 33.81
CA ALA A 392 3.38 13.58 35.17
C ALA A 392 1.86 13.83 35.21
N ASN A 393 1.35 14.76 34.40
CA ASN A 393 -0.09 15.05 34.32
C ASN A 393 -0.91 13.83 33.87
N ILE A 394 -0.40 13.03 32.92
CA ILE A 394 -1.09 11.81 32.49
C ILE A 394 -1.07 10.76 33.61
N LEU A 395 0.04 10.59 34.31
CA LEU A 395 0.14 9.66 35.44
C LEU A 395 -0.80 10.04 36.60
N GLU A 396 -0.86 11.33 36.96
CA GLU A 396 -1.80 11.85 37.95
C GLU A 396 -3.25 11.57 37.56
N ARG A 397 -3.59 11.80 36.28
CA ARG A 397 -4.92 11.48 35.75
C ARG A 397 -5.25 10.00 35.92
N LEU A 398 -4.35 9.09 35.53
CA LEU A 398 -4.55 7.66 35.71
C LEU A 398 -4.76 7.31 37.19
N PHE A 399 -3.89 7.82 38.08
CA PHE A 399 -3.97 7.57 39.52
C PHE A 399 -5.29 8.04 40.13
N SER A 400 -5.79 9.20 39.73
CA SER A 400 -7.08 9.72 40.20
C SER A 400 -8.26 8.81 39.84
N VAL A 401 -8.26 8.23 38.65
CA VAL A 401 -9.29 7.29 38.20
C VAL A 401 -9.21 5.97 38.98
N PHE A 402 -8.00 5.49 39.27
CA PHE A 402 -7.78 4.30 40.09
C PHE A 402 -8.38 4.46 41.49
N LEU A 403 -8.11 5.58 42.16
CA LEU A 403 -8.64 5.86 43.51
C LEU A 403 -10.16 6.02 43.55
N SER A 404 -10.75 6.57 42.49
CA SER A 404 -12.19 6.84 42.41
C SER A 404 -13.03 5.60 42.09
N SER A 405 -12.41 4.61 41.44
CA SER A 405 -13.08 3.36 41.09
C SER A 405 -13.11 2.40 42.29
N HIS A 406 -14.30 1.94 42.70
CA HIS A 406 -14.51 0.83 43.63
C HIS A 406 -14.07 -0.52 42.98
N LEU A 407 -12.88 -0.54 42.38
CA LEU A 407 -12.30 -1.65 41.62
C LEU A 407 -11.22 -2.39 42.43
N ILE A 408 -11.31 -2.33 43.77
CA ILE A 408 -10.33 -2.88 44.72
C ILE A 408 -10.08 -4.39 44.52
N TYR A 409 -11.01 -5.11 43.90
CA TYR A 409 -10.83 -6.52 43.57
C TYR A 409 -10.18 -6.81 42.20
N GLN A 410 -10.27 -5.90 41.22
CA GLN A 410 -9.43 -5.99 40.01
C GLN A 410 -8.02 -5.39 40.25
N LEU A 411 -7.87 -4.63 41.33
CA LEU A 411 -6.67 -3.88 41.68
C LEU A 411 -5.44 -4.75 42.00
N LEU A 412 -5.54 -6.01 42.43
CA LEU A 412 -4.33 -6.83 42.64
C LEU A 412 -3.64 -7.26 41.32
N LYS A 413 -4.37 -7.40 40.21
CA LYS A 413 -3.78 -7.66 38.89
C LYS A 413 -3.39 -6.37 38.15
N ASN A 414 -4.18 -5.30 38.32
CA ASN A 414 -3.90 -4.03 37.65
C ASN A 414 -2.81 -3.20 38.35
N TRP A 415 -2.63 -3.35 39.67
CA TRP A 415 -1.49 -2.74 40.39
C TRP A 415 -0.18 -3.28 39.84
N PHE A 416 -0.05 -4.58 39.56
CA PHE A 416 1.16 -5.11 38.92
C PHE A 416 1.43 -4.39 37.59
N LEU A 417 0.44 -4.23 36.72
CA LEU A 417 0.63 -3.52 35.47
C LEU A 417 0.97 -2.03 35.67
N ILE A 418 0.32 -1.28 36.55
CA ILE A 418 0.61 0.14 36.80
C ILE A 418 1.96 0.32 37.51
N SER A 419 2.29 -0.57 38.44
CA SER A 419 3.63 -0.63 39.04
C SER A 419 4.64 -0.98 37.97
N CYS A 420 4.36 -1.87 37.01
CA CYS A 420 5.21 -2.12 35.87
C CYS A 420 5.27 -0.91 34.94
N VAL A 421 4.18 -0.16 34.72
CA VAL A 421 4.17 1.09 33.95
C VAL A 421 5.09 2.11 34.61
N LEU A 422 4.90 2.34 35.91
CA LEU A 422 5.70 3.27 36.70
C LEU A 422 7.15 2.78 36.74
N PHE A 423 7.40 1.53 37.09
CA PHE A 423 8.73 0.92 37.15
C PHE A 423 9.43 0.98 35.78
N TYR A 424 8.75 0.66 34.69
CA TYR A 424 9.28 0.73 33.33
C TYR A 424 9.59 2.18 32.89
N VAL A 425 8.74 3.15 33.26
CA VAL A 425 9.04 4.58 33.07
C VAL A 425 10.23 5.02 33.94
N TYR A 426 10.34 4.54 35.19
CA TYR A 426 11.40 4.92 36.13
C TYR A 426 12.76 4.28 35.82
N GLU A 427 12.79 3.01 35.40
CA GLU A 427 14.01 2.24 35.14
C GLU A 427 14.67 2.67 33.82
N VAL A 428 13.88 2.96 32.78
CA VAL A 428 14.39 3.41 31.47
C VAL A 428 14.80 4.89 31.48
N SER A 429 14.20 5.73 32.34
CA SER A 429 14.49 7.17 32.38
C SER A 429 15.68 7.55 33.29
N GLY A 430 16.14 6.68 34.19
CA GLY A 430 17.29 6.95 35.05
C GLY A 430 17.05 7.99 36.15
N TRP A 431 15.80 8.36 36.44
CA TRP A 431 15.45 9.34 37.48
C TRP A 431 15.35 8.67 38.86
N TRP A 432 16.48 8.25 39.41
CA TRP A 432 16.53 7.39 40.61
C TRP A 432 16.25 8.08 41.97
N PHE A 433 16.15 9.41 42.06
CA PHE A 433 16.14 10.06 43.39
C PHE A 433 15.08 11.15 43.65
N GLY A 434 14.56 11.81 42.62
CA GLY A 434 13.65 12.95 42.81
C GLY A 434 12.24 12.54 43.25
N VAL A 435 11.69 11.49 42.62
CA VAL A 435 10.27 11.13 42.79
C VAL A 435 10.06 10.05 43.85
N TRP A 436 11.09 9.29 44.23
CA TRP A 436 11.04 8.41 45.41
C TRP A 436 10.66 9.18 46.68
N ASN A 437 11.13 10.43 46.82
CA ASN A 437 10.72 11.29 47.94
C ASN A 437 9.27 11.79 47.83
N ILE A 438 8.73 11.92 46.62
CA ILE A 438 7.33 12.30 46.39
C ILE A 438 6.41 11.11 46.66
N ALA A 439 6.74 9.92 46.15
CA ALA A 439 6.03 8.66 46.41
C ALA A 439 6.08 8.28 47.91
N LYS A 440 7.23 8.48 48.56
CA LYS A 440 7.40 8.26 50.01
C LYS A 440 6.67 9.30 50.84
N SER A 441 6.54 10.54 50.36
CA SER A 441 5.71 11.57 51.01
C SER A 441 4.22 11.28 50.88
N MET A 442 3.78 10.66 49.78
CA MET A 442 2.38 10.30 49.54
C MET A 442 1.97 8.97 50.20
N MET A 443 2.91 8.10 50.56
CA MET A 443 2.63 6.88 51.35
C MET A 443 2.52 7.13 52.87
N VAL A 444 2.80 8.34 53.34
CA VAL A 444 2.74 8.73 54.76
C VAL A 444 1.53 9.63 55.08
N THR A 445 0.67 9.90 54.10
CA THR A 445 -0.64 10.57 54.25
C THR A 445 -1.71 9.74 53.58
#